data_AF-A0AAP1WE69-F1
#
_entry.id   AF-A0AAP1WE69-F1
#
_cell.length_a   1.000
_cell.length_b   1.000
_cell.length_c   1.000
_cell.angle_alpha   90.00
_cell.angle_beta   90.00
_cell.angle_gamma   90.00
#
_symmetry.space_group_name_H-M   'P 1'
#
loop_
_entity.id
_entity.type
_entity.pdbx_description
1 polymer ?
#
loop_
_entity_poly.entity_id
_entity_poly.type
_entity_poly.pdbx_seq_one_letter_code
_entity_poly.pdbx_strand_id
1 'polypeptide(L)' 'MTAGSSTVFIDGLPAARQGDPLTPHDKPKHPPHPRKIARGSSTVFIDGLPAARTGDAIDCGGVVIGGGTVNIG' A
#
# COMPACT_ATOMS: atom_id res chain seq x y z
N MET A 1 -0.38 4.50 5.10
CA MET A 1 0.69 4.74 4.09
C MET A 1 1.31 6.09 4.38
N THR A 2 2.60 6.28 4.10
CA THR A 2 3.28 7.57 4.26
C THR A 2 3.56 8.25 2.92
N ALA A 3 3.38 7.54 1.80
CA ALA A 3 3.39 8.08 0.45
C ALA A 3 2.53 7.19 -0.47
N GLY A 4 2.13 7.75 -1.62
CA GLY A 4 1.38 7.08 -2.69
C GLY A 4 1.72 7.71 -4.05
N SER A 5 0.89 7.46 -5.06
CA SER A 5 0.99 8.11 -6.36
C SER A 5 0.84 9.63 -6.28
N SER A 6 1.63 10.37 -7.07
CA SER A 6 1.53 11.83 -7.20
C SER A 6 0.66 12.28 -8.38
N THR A 7 0.12 11.33 -9.15
CA THR A 7 -0.54 11.55 -10.45
C THR A 7 -1.94 10.94 -10.49
N VAL A 8 -2.17 9.87 -9.72
CA VAL A 8 -3.45 9.18 -9.65
C VAL A 8 -4.00 9.28 -8.24
N PHE A 9 -5.24 9.77 -8.15
CA PHE A 9 -5.96 9.97 -6.91
C PHE A 9 -7.22 9.12 -6.90
N ILE A 10 -7.45 8.40 -5.81
CA ILE A 10 -8.69 7.65 -5.53
C ILE A 10 -9.40 8.37 -4.40
N ASP A 11 -10.64 8.80 -4.63
CA ASP A 11 -11.42 9.59 -3.67
C ASP A 11 -10.67 10.84 -3.15
N GLY A 12 -9.88 11.47 -4.04
CA GLY A 12 -9.08 12.67 -3.72
C GLY A 12 -7.78 12.39 -2.96
N LEU A 13 -7.44 11.13 -2.66
CA LEU A 13 -6.22 10.73 -1.97
C LEU A 13 -5.24 10.04 -2.93
N PRO A 14 -3.91 10.23 -2.75
CA PRO A 14 -2.88 9.48 -3.48
C PRO A 14 -3.14 7.98 -3.52
N ALA A 15 -3.27 7.40 -4.71
CA ALA A 15 -3.51 5.98 -4.86
C ALA A 15 -2.27 5.16 -4.42
N ALA A 16 -2.49 4.12 -3.61
CA ALA A 16 -1.43 3.25 -3.12
C ALA A 16 -1.06 2.17 -4.15
N ARG A 17 0.22 1.81 -4.20
CA ARG A 17 0.82 0.87 -5.14
C ARG A 17 1.81 -0.06 -4.45
N GLN A 18 2.16 -1.15 -5.10
CA GLN A 18 3.25 -2.01 -4.64
C GLN A 18 4.54 -1.19 -4.46
N GLY A 19 5.20 -1.39 -3.32
CA GLY A 19 6.41 -0.69 -2.94
C GLY A 19 6.17 0.60 -2.14
N ASP A 20 4.96 1.16 -2.15
CA ASP A 20 4.68 2.38 -1.38
C ASP A 20 4.86 2.13 0.13
N PRO A 21 5.47 3.07 0.86
CA PRO A 21 5.84 2.88 2.26
C PRO A 21 4.67 3.07 3.23
N LEU A 22 4.76 2.37 4.36
CA LEU A 22 3.91 2.58 5.52
C LEU A 22 4.77 3.08 6.69
N THR A 23 4.12 3.68 7.69
CA THR A 23 4.79 4.06 8.93
C THR A 23 5.47 2.83 9.55
N PRO A 24 6.78 2.90 9.86
CA PRO A 24 7.47 1.85 10.61
C PRO A 24 6.75 1.55 11.92
N HIS A 25 6.92 0.32 12.41
CA HIS A 25 6.41 -0.06 13.73
C HIS A 25 7.48 -0.78 14.53
N ASP A 26 7.26 -0.86 15.83
CA ASP A 26 8.10 -1.57 16.80
C ASP A 26 7.24 -2.29 17.83
N LYS A 27 7.90 -2.96 18.78
CA LYS A 27 7.29 -3.50 19.98
C LYS A 27 8.31 -3.43 21.12
N PRO A 28 7.89 -3.47 22.40
CA PRO A 28 8.82 -3.44 23.51
C PRO A 28 9.99 -4.43 23.33
N LYS A 29 11.21 -3.96 23.57
CA LYS A 29 12.47 -4.71 23.43
C LYS A 29 12.87 -5.10 21.99
N HIS A 30 12.27 -4.49 20.97
CA HIS A 30 12.62 -4.72 19.56
C HIS A 30 12.74 -3.38 18.83
N PRO A 31 13.77 -3.17 17.99
CA PRO A 31 13.90 -1.94 17.23
C PRO A 31 12.79 -1.80 16.18
N PRO A 32 12.48 -0.57 15.74
CA PRO A 32 11.55 -0.36 14.63
C PRO A 32 12.09 -0.97 13.34
N HIS A 33 11.19 -1.39 12.46
CA HIS A 33 11.54 -1.85 11.12
C HIS A 33 10.60 -1.25 10.07
N PRO A 34 11.09 -1.04 8.83
CA PRO A 34 10.29 -0.45 7.78
C PRO A 34 9.20 -1.41 7.29
N ARG A 35 8.24 -0.82 6.58
CA ARG A 35 7.07 -1.53 6.05
C ARG A 35 6.75 -0.98 4.67
N LYS A 36 6.44 -1.85 3.72
CA LYS A 36 5.94 -1.47 2.39
C LYS A 36 4.93 -2.48 1.85
N ILE A 37 4.12 -2.02 0.92
CA ILE A 37 3.15 -2.88 0.23
C ILE A 37 3.93 -3.89 -0.63
N ALA A 38 3.78 -5.19 -0.34
CA ALA A 38 4.56 -6.25 -0.98
C ALA A 38 3.92 -6.75 -2.29
N ARG A 39 2.59 -6.63 -2.43
CA ARG A 39 1.84 -7.10 -3.59
C ARG A 39 0.78 -6.08 -4.01
N GLY A 40 0.37 -6.13 -5.27
CA GLY A 40 -0.78 -5.40 -5.80
C GLY A 40 -1.57 -6.23 -6.81
N SER A 41 -2.44 -5.58 -7.57
CA SER A 41 -3.18 -6.13 -8.70
C SER A 41 -2.26 -6.73 -9.76
N SER A 42 -2.68 -7.82 -10.40
CA SER A 42 -1.96 -8.41 -11.55
C SER A 42 -2.34 -7.78 -12.89
N THR A 43 -3.36 -6.94 -12.93
CA THR A 43 -3.93 -6.40 -14.18
C THR A 43 -4.06 -4.89 -14.18
N VAL A 44 -4.13 -4.25 -13.01
CA VAL A 44 -4.24 -2.80 -12.88
C VAL A 44 -2.93 -2.23 -12.35
N PHE A 45 -2.37 -1.32 -13.15
CA PHE A 45 -1.12 -0.64 -12.83
C PHE A 45 -1.38 0.87 -12.71
N ILE A 46 -0.88 1.46 -11.63
CA ILE A 46 -0.90 2.89 -11.38
C ILE A 46 0.57 3.34 -11.43
N ASP A 47 0.88 4.28 -12.32
CA ASP A 47 2.25 4.71 -12.63
C ASP A 47 3.21 3.55 -12.93
N GLY A 48 2.70 2.52 -13.61
CA GLY A 48 3.49 1.34 -13.96
C GLY A 48 3.72 0.35 -12.81
N LEU A 49 3.22 0.62 -11.61
CA LEU A 49 3.32 -0.29 -10.45
C LEU A 49 1.97 -0.95 -10.18
N PRO A 50 1.93 -2.22 -9.74
CA PRO A 50 0.70 -2.89 -9.33
C PRO A 50 -0.11 -2.06 -8.31
N ALA A 51 -1.37 -1.79 -8.62
CA ALA A 51 -2.26 -1.04 -7.72
C ALA A 51 -2.51 -1.84 -6.44
N ALA A 52 -2.39 -1.20 -5.27
CA ALA A 52 -2.65 -1.87 -3.99
C ALA A 52 -4.14 -1.97 -3.69
N ARG A 53 -4.57 -3.10 -3.13
CA ARG A 53 -5.97 -3.41 -2.81
C ARG A 53 -6.10 -3.89 -1.37
N THR A 54 -7.33 -3.87 -0.85
CA THR A 54 -7.64 -4.53 0.42
C THR A 54 -7.26 -6.01 0.36
N GLY A 55 -6.50 -6.47 1.36
CA GLY A 55 -6.01 -7.84 1.45
C GLY A 55 -4.62 -8.07 0.85
N ASP A 56 -4.05 -7.12 0.10
CA ASP A 56 -2.68 -7.27 -0.41
C ASP A 56 -1.65 -7.23 0.74
N ALA A 57 -0.62 -8.08 0.66
CA ALA A 57 0.31 -8.30 1.76
C ALA A 57 1.26 -7.12 2.01
N ILE A 58 1.67 -6.93 3.26
CA ILE A 58 2.80 -6.08 3.67
C ILE A 58 4.04 -6.95 3.87
N ASP A 59 5.21 -6.46 3.49
CA ASP A 59 6.47 -7.22 3.50
C ASP A 59 6.88 -7.75 4.88
N CYS A 60 6.60 -6.98 5.93
CA CYS A 60 6.85 -7.37 7.32
C CYS A 60 5.69 -8.18 7.97
N GLY A 61 4.66 -8.53 7.21
CA GLY A 61 3.45 -9.20 7.69
C GLY A 61 2.24 -8.28 7.91
N GLY A 62 1.05 -8.88 7.82
CA GLY A 62 -0.23 -8.19 7.77
C GLY A 62 -0.67 -7.87 6.34
N VAL A 63 -1.79 -7.16 6.23
CA VAL A 63 -2.42 -6.80 4.94
C VAL A 63 -2.77 -5.32 4.89
N VAL A 64 -2.87 -4.78 3.68
CA VAL A 64 -3.48 -3.49 3.40
C VAL A 64 -4.98 -3.58 3.67
N ILE A 65 -5.52 -2.59 4.39
CA ILE A 65 -6.95 -2.36 4.51
C ILE A 65 -7.25 -1.06 3.76
N GLY A 66 -7.79 -1.19 2.56
CA GLY A 66 -8.25 -0.07 1.75
C GLY A 66 -9.71 0.28 2.05
N GLY A 67 -10.18 1.36 1.45
CA GLY A 67 -11.56 1.82 1.53
C GLY A 67 -11.89 2.72 0.35
N GLY A 68 -13.03 3.41 0.41
CA GLY A 68 -13.46 4.33 -0.62
C GLY A 68 -14.49 3.73 -1.59
N THR A 69 -14.57 4.30 -2.79
CA THR A 69 -15.62 3.99 -3.79
C THR A 69 -15.14 3.13 -4.95
N VAL A 70 -13.82 2.92 -5.08
CA VAL A 70 -13.21 2.20 -6.20
C VAL A 70 -12.90 0.75 -5.82
N ASN A 71 -13.30 -0.20 -6.67
CA ASN A 71 -12.90 -1.60 -6.58
C ASN A 71 -11.93 -1.94 -7.72
N ILE A 72 -10.77 -2.49 -7.38
CA ILE A 72 -9.69 -2.85 -8.32
C ILE A 72 -9.56 -4.38 -8.36
N GLY A 73 -9.53 -4.93 -9.58
CA GLY A 73 -9.37 -6.38 -9.85
C GLY A 73 -7.97 -6.93 -9.59
#